data_AF-A0A944GGS2-F1
#
_entry.id   AF-A0A944GGS2-F1
#
_cell.length_a   1.000
_cell.length_b   1.000
_cell.length_c   1.000
_cell.angle_alpha   90.00
_cell.angle_beta   90.00
_cell.angle_gamma   90.00
#
_symmetry.space_group_name_H-M   'P 1'
#
loop_
_entity.id
_entity.type
_entity.pdbx_description
1 polymer ?
#
loop_
_entity_poly.entity_id
_entity_poly.type
_entity_poly.pdbx_seq_one_letter_code
_entity_poly.pdbx_strand_id
1 'polypeptide(L)'
;MSKKIFKKSFSVILSLVLMFSCVAPSFAANKVCNCGKNPMLVISGFSQYLLVDTTTGKSVWAPEEETITKAVEKALPSLTTLLASKRTRADFDKFCDEFIPIVNEVLDPIACSPDGTPKHRNVEIIEQFTQPVSSYDYAYVKEIFNNDIVDIACEAVGKDHVWVYGLDWRVDPLILADEIHEYVENIKKTSGHDKISISGISMGGVIMSAYLAKYGYDDLSNITMLSSAYTGLEMVGKLFMGDVSIDAPGLYNILSDVLGTDKVSAVLSSTGIVEKIIPILGDLFKYNKDRIYEDCLIPAFGYTTGFWAFVPESCYNSARTYMFMRMSDGTVQQKKALKNRIDDYHYNVQSKIASILKSAQADGVCVSVVSHYNLQIPPVTSAASLMSDQVIETIHTSGFATVAEYGKTLDIAKKAPHVSFDRVIDARTAYLPDNTWFIKNMKHVEYSNKGANDNGEFFKWILTATPDTNIYSNAKYPQFMNYDRNAYKLSPLSGADGDANADGRISLFDAKLVLRSVAEMTTLDEQQAWAGDMNCDGTVSIADAKSILVYIAAH
;
A
#
# COMPACT_ATOMS: atom_id res chain seq x y z
N MET A 1 3.84 -75.57 21.77
CA MET A 1 2.98 -74.38 21.57
C MET A 1 2.62 -74.26 20.09
N SER A 2 1.33 -74.18 19.74
CA SER A 2 0.85 -74.25 18.34
C SER A 2 1.31 -73.05 17.50
N LYS A 3 1.70 -73.27 16.22
CA LYS A 3 2.07 -72.23 15.24
C LYS A 3 1.04 -71.08 15.14
N LYS A 4 -0.23 -71.31 15.52
CA LYS A 4 -1.29 -70.29 15.58
C LYS A 4 -1.16 -69.33 16.78
N ILE A 5 -0.62 -69.81 17.89
CA ILE A 5 -0.35 -69.01 19.10
C ILE A 5 0.89 -68.14 18.87
N PHE A 6 1.94 -68.71 18.25
CA PHE A 6 3.16 -67.97 17.92
C PHE A 6 2.89 -66.79 16.96
N LYS A 7 2.01 -66.94 15.96
CA LYS A 7 1.63 -65.84 15.05
C LYS A 7 0.79 -64.75 15.74
N LYS A 8 -0.11 -65.10 16.66
CA LYS A 8 -0.87 -64.10 17.44
C LYS A 8 0.02 -63.34 18.43
N SER A 9 0.93 -64.03 19.11
CA SER A 9 1.90 -63.41 20.01
C SER A 9 2.90 -62.53 19.28
N PHE A 10 3.38 -62.96 18.10
CA PHE A 10 4.31 -62.17 17.28
C PHE A 10 3.64 -60.94 16.67
N SER A 11 2.38 -61.03 16.20
CA SER A 11 1.64 -59.85 15.72
C SER A 11 1.33 -58.85 16.85
N VAL A 12 1.01 -59.32 18.06
CA VAL A 12 0.81 -58.42 19.22
C VAL A 12 2.11 -57.75 19.65
N ILE A 13 3.24 -58.48 19.65
CA ILE A 13 4.56 -57.90 19.94
C ILE A 13 4.99 -56.91 18.85
N LEU A 14 4.73 -57.21 17.57
CA LEU A 14 5.03 -56.30 16.46
C LEU A 14 4.12 -55.05 16.47
N SER A 15 2.85 -55.19 16.84
CA SER A 15 1.92 -54.07 17.06
C SER A 15 2.31 -53.22 18.26
N LEU A 16 2.83 -53.83 19.34
CA LEU A 16 3.34 -53.11 20.51
C LEU A 16 4.68 -52.43 20.22
N VAL A 17 5.58 -53.05 19.46
CA VAL A 17 6.83 -52.44 18.99
C VAL A 17 6.54 -51.29 18.03
N LEU A 18 5.56 -51.42 17.13
CA LEU A 18 5.07 -50.34 16.28
C LEU A 18 4.40 -49.21 17.08
N MET A 19 3.62 -49.54 18.12
CA MET A 19 3.06 -48.55 19.06
C MET A 19 4.14 -47.83 19.86
N PHE A 20 5.21 -48.52 20.29
CA PHE A 20 6.33 -47.91 21.01
C PHE A 20 7.33 -47.18 20.10
N SER A 21 7.40 -47.49 18.80
CA SER A 21 8.12 -46.69 17.80
C SER A 21 7.35 -45.47 17.29
N CYS A 22 6.05 -45.37 17.60
CA CYS A 22 5.22 -44.18 17.35
C CYS A 22 5.06 -43.28 18.59
N VAL A 23 5.71 -43.61 19.70
CA VAL A 23 5.78 -42.77 20.90
C VAL A 23 7.25 -42.65 21.29
N ALA A 24 8.04 -42.03 20.41
CA ALA A 24 9.09 -41.17 20.96
C ALA A 24 8.34 -40.12 21.77
N PRO A 25 8.61 -39.94 23.08
CA PRO A 25 8.31 -38.67 23.67
C PRO A 25 9.15 -37.67 22.86
N SER A 26 8.49 -37.00 21.91
CA SER A 26 8.97 -35.71 21.46
C SER A 26 8.86 -34.84 22.70
N PHE A 27 9.88 -34.93 23.55
CA PHE A 27 10.37 -33.77 24.25
C PHE A 27 10.83 -32.83 23.15
N ALA A 28 9.87 -32.19 22.47
CA ALA A 28 10.04 -30.81 22.11
C ALA A 28 10.22 -30.11 23.45
N ALA A 29 11.47 -30.10 23.95
CA ALA A 29 11.91 -28.91 24.63
C ALA A 29 11.49 -27.79 23.68
N ASN A 30 10.51 -26.98 24.09
CA ASN A 30 10.30 -25.67 23.51
C ASN A 30 11.63 -24.96 23.70
N LYS A 31 12.58 -25.20 22.78
CA LYS A 31 13.75 -24.39 22.60
C LYS A 31 13.18 -23.13 22.00
N VAL A 32 12.65 -22.28 22.89
CA VAL A 32 12.38 -20.89 22.55
C VAL A 32 13.70 -20.37 22.01
N CYS A 33 13.74 -20.06 20.73
CA CYS A 33 14.94 -19.55 20.10
C CYS A 33 15.26 -18.20 20.73
N ASN A 34 16.46 -18.07 21.31
CA ASN A 34 16.94 -16.84 21.94
C ASN A 34 17.98 -16.13 21.07
N CYS A 35 17.85 -16.21 19.74
CA CYS A 35 18.81 -15.58 18.80
C CYS A 35 18.72 -14.05 18.80
N GLY A 36 17.71 -13.48 19.46
CA GLY A 36 17.47 -12.04 19.55
C GLY A 36 16.87 -11.43 18.28
N LYS A 37 16.43 -12.26 17.33
CA LYS A 37 15.81 -11.83 16.07
C LYS A 37 14.46 -12.51 15.90
N ASN A 38 13.38 -11.75 15.99
CA ASN A 38 12.05 -12.31 15.75
C ASN A 38 11.92 -12.72 14.28
N PRO A 39 11.32 -13.88 13.98
CA PRO A 39 10.99 -14.25 12.61
C PRO A 39 9.98 -13.25 12.05
N MET A 40 10.00 -13.06 10.74
CA MET A 40 9.24 -12.01 10.05
C MET A 40 8.37 -12.59 8.94
N LEU A 41 7.12 -12.17 8.89
CA LEU A 41 6.22 -12.40 7.77
C LEU A 41 6.00 -11.09 7.01
N VAL A 42 6.31 -11.09 5.71
CA VAL A 42 6.04 -9.97 4.81
C VAL A 42 4.88 -10.33 3.88
N ILE A 43 3.77 -9.60 3.98
CA ILE A 43 2.56 -9.77 3.16
C ILE A 43 2.63 -8.80 1.99
N SER A 44 2.53 -9.34 0.77
CA SER A 44 2.66 -8.57 -0.48
C SER A 44 1.55 -7.52 -0.67
N GLY A 45 1.78 -6.60 -1.59
CA GLY A 45 0.75 -5.67 -2.08
C GLY A 45 -0.16 -6.24 -3.16
N PHE A 46 -1.09 -5.40 -3.63
CA PHE A 46 -1.96 -5.70 -4.77
C PHE A 46 -1.13 -5.97 -6.03
N SER A 47 -1.45 -7.05 -6.74
CA SER A 47 -0.81 -7.46 -8.02
C SER A 47 0.70 -7.68 -7.97
N GLN A 48 1.29 -7.75 -6.77
CA GLN A 48 2.72 -7.97 -6.62
C GLN A 48 3.08 -9.43 -6.93
N TYR A 49 2.21 -10.36 -6.53
CA TYR A 49 2.17 -11.71 -7.08
C TYR A 49 1.24 -11.70 -8.29
N LEU A 50 1.75 -12.19 -9.42
CA LEU A 50 0.95 -12.29 -10.64
C LEU A 50 -0.14 -13.34 -10.46
N LEU A 51 -1.32 -13.04 -11.00
CA LEU A 51 -2.33 -14.07 -11.26
C LEU A 51 -2.03 -14.71 -12.61
N VAL A 52 -2.01 -16.04 -12.65
CA VAL A 52 -1.69 -16.83 -13.85
C VAL A 52 -2.81 -17.80 -14.16
N ASP A 53 -3.03 -18.06 -15.45
CA ASP A 53 -3.82 -19.22 -15.86
C ASP A 53 -2.95 -20.48 -15.76
N THR A 54 -3.27 -21.36 -14.82
CA THR A 54 -2.52 -22.59 -14.53
C THR A 54 -2.51 -23.59 -15.69
N THR A 55 -3.38 -23.42 -16.70
CA THR A 55 -3.38 -24.25 -17.91
C THR A 55 -2.35 -23.78 -18.92
N THR A 56 -2.12 -22.46 -19.01
CA THR A 56 -1.23 -21.86 -20.03
C THR A 56 0.08 -21.34 -19.47
N GLY A 57 0.15 -21.12 -18.15
CA GLY A 57 1.25 -20.46 -17.45
C GLY A 57 1.32 -18.94 -17.68
N LYS A 58 0.38 -18.35 -18.43
CA LYS A 58 0.40 -16.93 -18.78
C LYS A 58 -0.16 -16.06 -17.67
N SER A 59 0.42 -14.87 -17.50
CA SER A 59 -0.12 -13.85 -16.62
C SER A 59 -1.46 -13.34 -17.14
N VAL A 60 -2.46 -13.35 -16.27
CA VAL A 60 -3.75 -12.72 -16.53
C VAL A 60 -3.88 -11.36 -15.83
N TRP A 61 -2.99 -11.06 -14.88
CA TRP A 61 -2.90 -9.74 -14.24
C TRP A 61 -1.50 -9.45 -13.64
N ALA A 62 -0.79 -8.42 -14.08
CA ALA A 62 -1.12 -7.57 -15.24
C ALA A 62 -1.09 -8.40 -16.54
N PRO A 63 -1.98 -8.15 -17.53
CA PRO A 63 -1.97 -8.88 -18.79
C PRO A 63 -0.63 -8.71 -19.53
N GLU A 64 -0.19 -9.75 -20.25
CA GLU A 64 1.01 -9.67 -21.10
C GLU A 64 0.87 -8.58 -22.18
N GLU A 65 2.00 -7.98 -22.57
CA GLU A 65 2.05 -6.93 -23.62
C GLU A 65 1.37 -7.37 -24.93
N GLU A 66 1.50 -8.64 -25.29
CA GLU A 66 0.84 -9.22 -26.47
C GLU A 66 -0.69 -9.15 -26.35
N THR A 67 -1.25 -9.45 -25.18
CA THR A 67 -2.69 -9.38 -24.90
C THR A 67 -3.18 -7.94 -25.02
N ILE A 68 -2.45 -6.99 -24.45
CA ILE A 68 -2.76 -5.56 -24.54
C ILE A 68 -2.70 -5.08 -25.99
N THR A 69 -1.65 -5.44 -26.72
CA THR A 69 -1.46 -5.05 -28.12
C THR A 69 -2.61 -5.54 -29.00
N LYS A 70 -3.00 -6.82 -28.87
CA LYS A 70 -4.13 -7.38 -29.60
C LYS A 70 -5.45 -6.70 -29.26
N ALA A 71 -5.67 -6.35 -28.00
CA ALA A 71 -6.86 -5.62 -27.58
C ALA A 71 -6.90 -4.21 -28.21
N VAL A 72 -5.77 -3.50 -28.21
CA VAL A 72 -5.65 -2.18 -28.85
C VAL A 72 -5.88 -2.28 -30.36
N GLU A 73 -5.30 -3.27 -31.04
CA GLU A 73 -5.50 -3.52 -32.47
C GLU A 73 -6.97 -3.79 -32.80
N LYS A 74 -7.67 -4.61 -31.99
CA LYS A 74 -9.11 -4.87 -32.13
C LYS A 74 -9.94 -3.60 -31.90
N ALA A 75 -9.53 -2.72 -30.99
CA ALA A 75 -10.25 -1.48 -30.65
C ALA A 75 -9.98 -0.31 -31.61
N LEU A 76 -8.88 -0.36 -32.37
CA LEU A 76 -8.46 0.74 -33.24
C LEU A 76 -9.51 1.16 -34.31
N PRO A 77 -10.21 0.23 -34.99
CA PRO A 77 -11.24 0.59 -35.97
C PRO A 77 -12.43 1.37 -35.36
N SER A 78 -12.87 0.98 -34.15
CA SER A 78 -14.00 1.65 -33.48
C SER A 78 -13.58 3.03 -32.97
N LEU A 79 -12.37 3.16 -32.42
CA LEU A 79 -11.82 4.44 -31.97
C LEU A 79 -11.61 5.41 -33.14
N THR A 80 -11.05 4.94 -34.26
CA THR A 80 -10.86 5.78 -35.46
C THR A 80 -12.19 6.25 -36.05
N THR A 81 -13.20 5.38 -36.06
CA THR A 81 -14.57 5.73 -36.46
C THR A 81 -15.15 6.81 -35.54
N LEU A 82 -15.02 6.65 -34.21
CA LEU A 82 -15.48 7.64 -33.24
C LEU A 82 -14.77 8.99 -33.42
N LEU A 83 -13.44 8.97 -33.63
CA LEU A 83 -12.63 10.17 -33.84
C LEU A 83 -13.04 10.95 -35.10
N ALA A 84 -13.43 10.25 -36.17
CA ALA A 84 -13.91 10.84 -37.43
C ALA A 84 -15.40 11.24 -37.41
N SER A 85 -16.15 10.84 -36.38
CA SER A 85 -17.58 11.09 -36.26
C SER A 85 -17.93 12.49 -35.76
N LYS A 86 -19.23 12.77 -35.66
CA LYS A 86 -19.74 13.99 -35.01
C LYS A 86 -19.77 13.88 -33.48
N ARG A 87 -19.36 12.75 -32.90
CA ARG A 87 -19.34 12.47 -31.45
C ARG A 87 -20.71 12.66 -30.80
N THR A 88 -21.75 12.24 -31.51
CA THR A 88 -23.11 12.17 -30.96
C THR A 88 -23.24 10.98 -30.02
N ARG A 89 -24.31 10.95 -29.20
CA ARG A 89 -24.63 9.78 -28.36
C ARG A 89 -24.60 8.47 -29.15
N ALA A 90 -25.19 8.44 -30.35
CA ALA A 90 -25.21 7.25 -31.20
C ALA A 90 -23.81 6.80 -31.66
N ASP A 91 -22.88 7.74 -31.87
CA ASP A 91 -21.49 7.42 -32.22
C ASP A 91 -20.77 6.75 -31.03
N PHE A 92 -21.01 7.23 -29.81
CA PHE A 92 -20.46 6.62 -28.59
C PHE A 92 -21.13 5.28 -28.23
N ASP A 93 -22.43 5.14 -28.47
CA ASP A 93 -23.14 3.87 -28.30
C ASP A 93 -22.52 2.79 -29.21
N LYS A 94 -22.32 3.12 -30.50
CA LYS A 94 -21.66 2.23 -31.44
C LYS A 94 -20.23 1.91 -31.03
N PHE A 95 -19.47 2.90 -30.55
CA PHE A 95 -18.13 2.66 -30.01
C PHE A 95 -18.17 1.66 -28.85
N CYS A 96 -19.10 1.81 -27.90
CA CYS A 96 -19.25 0.90 -26.77
C CYS A 96 -19.64 -0.53 -27.19
N ASP A 97 -20.51 -0.68 -28.20
CA ASP A 97 -20.92 -1.99 -28.74
C ASP A 97 -19.72 -2.81 -29.24
N GLU A 98 -18.72 -2.13 -29.81
CA GLU A 98 -17.51 -2.78 -30.33
C GLU A 98 -16.39 -2.87 -29.25
N PHE A 99 -16.25 -1.85 -28.40
CA PHE A 99 -15.14 -1.73 -27.45
C PHE A 99 -15.33 -2.57 -26.17
N ILE A 100 -16.54 -2.58 -25.58
CA ILE A 100 -16.79 -3.28 -24.31
C ILE A 100 -16.50 -4.77 -24.40
N PRO A 101 -16.91 -5.51 -25.45
CA PRO A 101 -16.58 -6.93 -25.59
C PRO A 101 -15.07 -7.20 -25.58
N ILE A 102 -14.27 -6.32 -26.18
CA ILE A 102 -12.81 -6.44 -26.21
C ILE A 102 -12.22 -6.27 -24.82
N VAL A 103 -12.66 -5.26 -24.07
CA VAL A 103 -12.20 -5.03 -22.69
C VAL A 103 -12.62 -6.19 -21.80
N ASN A 104 -13.86 -6.68 -21.95
CA ASN A 104 -14.35 -7.82 -21.17
C ASN A 104 -13.57 -9.10 -21.48
N GLU A 105 -13.14 -9.35 -22.72
CA GLU A 105 -12.27 -10.49 -23.07
C GLU A 105 -10.95 -10.44 -22.27
N VAL A 106 -10.39 -9.24 -22.06
CA VAL A 106 -9.15 -9.04 -21.30
C VAL A 106 -9.37 -9.19 -19.78
N LEU A 107 -10.51 -8.71 -19.27
CA LEU A 107 -10.79 -8.67 -17.83
C LEU A 107 -11.52 -9.92 -17.31
N ASP A 108 -12.15 -10.74 -18.15
CA ASP A 108 -12.88 -11.95 -17.73
C ASP A 108 -12.06 -12.89 -16.83
N PRO A 109 -10.75 -13.17 -17.11
CA PRO A 109 -9.98 -14.09 -16.28
C PRO A 109 -9.87 -13.70 -14.80
N ILE A 110 -9.92 -12.40 -14.49
CA ILE A 110 -9.85 -11.89 -13.11
C ILE A 110 -11.24 -11.69 -12.47
N ALA A 111 -12.32 -11.87 -13.23
CA ALA A 111 -13.66 -11.60 -12.76
C ALA A 111 -14.05 -12.50 -11.58
N CYS A 112 -14.96 -12.00 -10.74
CA CYS A 112 -15.55 -12.74 -9.64
C CYS A 112 -17.01 -13.10 -9.94
N SER A 113 -17.45 -14.23 -9.41
CA SER A 113 -18.83 -14.66 -9.41
C SER A 113 -19.69 -13.71 -8.55
N PRO A 114 -21.02 -13.64 -8.78
CA PRO A 114 -21.89 -12.73 -8.03
C PRO A 114 -21.95 -12.92 -6.50
N ASP A 115 -21.37 -14.01 -5.97
CA ASP A 115 -21.23 -14.26 -4.53
C ASP A 115 -19.88 -13.80 -3.93
N GLY A 116 -19.04 -13.17 -4.75
CA GLY A 116 -17.75 -12.65 -4.34
C GLY A 116 -16.57 -13.62 -4.41
N THR A 117 -16.76 -14.79 -5.04
CA THR A 117 -15.69 -15.79 -5.22
C THR A 117 -15.05 -15.67 -6.61
N PRO A 118 -13.75 -15.97 -6.78
CA PRO A 118 -13.12 -16.00 -8.10
C PRO A 118 -13.90 -16.88 -9.09
N LYS A 119 -14.18 -16.35 -10.29
CA LYS A 119 -15.00 -17.04 -11.30
C LYS A 119 -14.26 -18.22 -11.94
N HIS A 120 -12.97 -18.04 -12.22
CA HIS A 120 -12.14 -19.01 -12.92
C HIS A 120 -11.25 -19.76 -11.94
N ARG A 121 -11.48 -21.08 -11.79
CA ARG A 121 -10.72 -21.93 -10.86
C ARG A 121 -9.30 -22.25 -11.32
N ASN A 122 -9.01 -22.08 -12.60
CA ASN A 122 -7.68 -22.24 -13.17
C ASN A 122 -6.85 -20.95 -13.11
N VAL A 123 -7.35 -19.89 -12.46
CA VAL A 123 -6.59 -18.66 -12.26
C VAL A 123 -6.17 -18.57 -10.81
N GLU A 124 -4.87 -18.66 -10.56
CA GLU A 124 -4.25 -18.71 -9.22
C GLU A 124 -3.06 -17.75 -9.15
N ILE A 125 -2.53 -17.49 -7.96
CA ILE A 125 -1.24 -16.80 -7.82
C ILE A 125 -0.12 -17.70 -8.39
N ILE A 126 0.89 -17.06 -8.98
CA ILE A 126 1.99 -17.76 -9.68
C ILE A 126 2.73 -18.79 -8.82
N GLU A 127 2.93 -18.50 -7.54
CA GLU A 127 3.68 -19.33 -6.60
C GLU A 127 3.35 -18.90 -5.18
N GLN A 128 3.45 -19.83 -4.22
CA GLN A 128 3.29 -19.52 -2.80
C GLN A 128 4.34 -20.22 -1.96
N PHE A 129 5.08 -19.46 -1.15
CA PHE A 129 6.17 -19.96 -0.32
C PHE A 129 5.72 -20.19 1.13
N THR A 130 5.80 -21.43 1.62
CA THR A 130 5.33 -21.83 2.97
C THR A 130 6.45 -22.03 3.99
N GLN A 131 7.71 -22.00 3.53
CA GLN A 131 8.92 -22.19 4.35
C GLN A 131 9.74 -20.88 4.40
N PRO A 132 10.73 -20.75 5.29
CA PRO A 132 11.57 -19.55 5.30
C PRO A 132 12.29 -19.41 3.97
N VAL A 133 12.60 -18.17 3.59
CA VAL A 133 13.29 -17.82 2.33
C VAL A 133 14.55 -18.65 2.10
N SER A 134 15.28 -19.03 3.15
CA SER A 134 16.46 -19.91 3.08
C SER A 134 16.20 -21.31 2.50
N SER A 135 14.93 -21.73 2.42
CA SER A 135 14.52 -23.04 1.90
C SER A 135 14.37 -23.07 0.38
N TYR A 136 14.46 -21.93 -0.28
CA TYR A 136 14.23 -21.76 -1.70
C TYR A 136 15.44 -21.13 -2.39
N ASP A 137 15.44 -21.16 -3.73
CA ASP A 137 16.34 -20.29 -4.48
C ASP A 137 15.95 -18.83 -4.24
N TYR A 138 16.87 -18.11 -3.61
CA TYR A 138 16.67 -16.71 -3.24
C TYR A 138 16.40 -15.81 -4.45
N ALA A 139 17.04 -16.08 -5.59
CA ALA A 139 16.81 -15.29 -6.80
C ALA A 139 15.37 -15.45 -7.29
N TYR A 140 14.83 -16.67 -7.21
CA TYR A 140 13.45 -16.96 -7.59
C TYR A 140 12.43 -16.33 -6.64
N VAL A 141 12.65 -16.40 -5.32
CA VAL A 141 11.77 -15.71 -4.35
C VAL A 141 11.70 -14.22 -4.63
N LYS A 142 12.84 -13.58 -4.94
CA LYS A 142 12.90 -12.16 -5.29
C LYS A 142 12.18 -11.85 -6.59
N GLU A 143 12.30 -12.70 -7.60
CA GLU A 143 11.61 -12.55 -8.87
C GLU A 143 10.10 -12.60 -8.68
N ILE A 144 9.60 -13.58 -7.91
CA ILE A 144 8.18 -13.75 -7.64
C ILE A 144 7.62 -12.63 -6.77
N PHE A 145 8.31 -12.28 -5.67
CA PHE A 145 7.85 -11.21 -4.78
C PHE A 145 8.05 -9.82 -5.40
N ASN A 146 9.02 -9.67 -6.30
CA ASN A 146 9.31 -8.47 -7.09
C ASN A 146 9.34 -7.15 -6.27
N ASN A 147 10.00 -7.16 -5.12
CA ASN A 147 10.21 -5.98 -4.31
C ASN A 147 11.44 -6.13 -3.38
N ASP A 148 12.28 -5.10 -3.30
CA ASP A 148 13.52 -5.08 -2.51
C ASP A 148 13.28 -5.24 -0.99
N ILE A 149 12.06 -5.06 -0.49
CA ILE A 149 11.73 -5.28 0.93
C ILE A 149 12.08 -6.68 1.43
N VAL A 150 12.07 -7.70 0.55
CA VAL A 150 12.51 -9.06 0.91
C VAL A 150 14.00 -9.08 1.18
N ASP A 151 14.79 -8.36 0.39
CA ASP A 151 16.22 -8.22 0.65
C ASP A 151 16.46 -7.49 1.96
N ILE A 152 15.77 -6.37 2.16
CA ILE A 152 15.85 -5.55 3.38
C ILE A 152 15.54 -6.41 4.62
N ALA A 153 14.44 -7.17 4.58
CA ALA A 153 14.06 -8.08 5.67
C ALA A 153 15.13 -9.17 5.89
N CYS A 154 15.61 -9.80 4.80
CA CYS A 154 16.62 -10.84 4.89
C CYS A 154 17.96 -10.33 5.44
N GLU A 155 18.35 -9.10 5.12
CA GLU A 155 19.54 -8.46 5.68
C GLU A 155 19.37 -8.09 7.15
N ALA A 156 18.16 -7.70 7.57
CA ALA A 156 17.87 -7.40 8.97
C ALA A 156 17.92 -8.66 9.86
N VAL A 157 17.15 -9.69 9.50
CA VAL A 157 16.93 -10.85 10.40
C VAL A 157 17.56 -12.16 9.93
N GLY A 158 17.97 -12.26 8.67
CA GLY A 158 18.49 -13.49 8.07
C GLY A 158 17.42 -14.23 7.25
N LYS A 159 17.82 -14.88 6.16
CA LYS A 159 16.90 -15.58 5.23
C LYS A 159 16.14 -16.74 5.86
N ASP A 160 16.71 -17.34 6.90
CA ASP A 160 16.10 -18.39 7.72
C ASP A 160 15.05 -17.86 8.71
N HIS A 161 14.92 -16.54 8.81
CA HIS A 161 13.97 -15.83 9.68
C HIS A 161 12.95 -14.99 8.88
N VAL A 162 12.89 -15.10 7.55
CA VAL A 162 11.92 -14.36 6.72
C VAL A 162 11.00 -15.32 6.00
N TRP A 163 9.71 -15.02 6.04
CA TRP A 163 8.64 -15.62 5.24
C TRP A 163 7.96 -14.53 4.44
N VAL A 164 7.48 -14.90 3.27
CA VAL A 164 6.75 -14.01 2.37
C VAL A 164 5.41 -14.64 2.03
N TYR A 165 4.38 -13.81 1.90
CA TYR A 165 3.05 -14.25 1.52
C TYR A 165 2.54 -13.44 0.32
N GLY A 166 2.21 -14.14 -0.77
CA GLY A 166 1.47 -13.58 -1.89
C GLY A 166 -0.02 -13.66 -1.64
N LEU A 167 -0.75 -12.58 -1.95
CA LEU A 167 -2.21 -12.55 -1.81
C LEU A 167 -2.91 -12.64 -3.16
N ASP A 168 -3.96 -13.46 -3.25
CA ASP A 168 -4.96 -13.35 -4.31
C ASP A 168 -5.93 -12.23 -3.94
N TRP A 169 -5.70 -11.04 -4.50
CA TRP A 169 -6.46 -9.82 -4.21
C TRP A 169 -7.94 -9.92 -4.58
N ARG A 170 -8.39 -10.99 -5.25
CA ARG A 170 -9.81 -11.23 -5.54
C ARG A 170 -10.57 -11.81 -4.35
N VAL A 171 -9.86 -12.53 -3.49
CA VAL A 171 -10.41 -13.32 -2.40
C VAL A 171 -10.77 -12.42 -1.21
N ASP A 172 -11.78 -12.85 -0.48
CA ASP A 172 -12.27 -12.20 0.73
C ASP A 172 -11.13 -12.03 1.75
N PRO A 173 -10.83 -10.81 2.22
CA PRO A 173 -9.78 -10.58 3.21
C PRO A 173 -9.91 -11.43 4.48
N LEU A 174 -11.15 -11.78 4.90
CA LEU A 174 -11.38 -12.62 6.07
C LEU A 174 -11.13 -14.12 5.82
N ILE A 175 -11.07 -14.56 4.56
CA ILE A 175 -10.56 -15.89 4.18
C ILE A 175 -9.04 -15.86 4.19
N LEU A 176 -8.43 -14.84 3.58
CA LEU A 176 -6.98 -14.71 3.55
C LEU A 176 -6.39 -14.52 4.96
N ALA A 177 -7.15 -13.93 5.89
CA ALA A 177 -6.79 -13.89 7.31
C ALA A 177 -6.60 -15.29 7.94
N ASP A 178 -7.35 -16.29 7.48
CA ASP A 178 -7.21 -17.68 7.97
C ASP A 178 -5.90 -18.28 7.48
N GLU A 179 -5.53 -18.00 6.23
CA GLU A 179 -4.24 -18.39 5.67
C GLU A 179 -3.09 -17.69 6.42
N ILE A 180 -3.21 -16.39 6.71
CA ILE A 180 -2.21 -15.68 7.53
C ILE A 180 -2.07 -16.33 8.91
N HIS A 181 -3.17 -16.74 9.54
CA HIS A 181 -3.09 -17.44 10.82
C HIS A 181 -2.32 -18.76 10.71
N GLU A 182 -2.57 -19.57 9.67
CA GLU A 182 -1.79 -20.78 9.41
C GLU A 182 -0.29 -20.48 9.18
N TYR A 183 0.03 -19.38 8.50
CA TYR A 183 1.41 -18.93 8.34
C TYR A 183 2.05 -18.56 9.68
N VAL A 184 1.36 -17.77 10.51
CA VAL A 184 1.87 -17.37 11.83
C VAL A 184 2.15 -18.61 12.69
N GLU A 185 1.21 -19.56 12.77
CA GLU A 185 1.40 -20.82 13.51
C GLU A 185 2.58 -21.63 12.96
N ASN A 186 2.68 -21.75 11.64
CA ASN A 186 3.78 -22.48 11.01
C ASN A 186 5.14 -21.81 11.24
N ILE A 187 5.21 -20.48 11.23
CA ILE A 187 6.43 -19.71 11.50
C ILE A 187 6.88 -19.91 12.94
N LYS A 188 5.97 -19.76 13.92
CA LYS A 188 6.27 -20.00 15.34
C LYS A 188 6.78 -21.41 15.56
N LYS A 189 6.10 -22.41 14.98
CA LYS A 189 6.49 -23.82 15.06
C LYS A 189 7.87 -24.10 14.41
N THR A 190 8.12 -23.55 13.23
CA THR A 190 9.34 -23.82 12.46
C THR A 190 10.55 -23.12 13.07
N SER A 191 10.39 -21.88 13.50
CA SER A 191 11.46 -21.05 14.07
C SER A 191 11.68 -21.30 15.57
N GLY A 192 10.70 -21.88 16.27
CA GLY A 192 10.72 -22.06 17.72
C GLY A 192 10.54 -20.75 18.49
N HIS A 193 9.91 -19.71 17.92
CA HIS A 193 9.61 -18.45 18.61
C HIS A 193 8.14 -18.38 19.03
N ASP A 194 7.88 -17.69 20.14
CA ASP A 194 6.51 -17.48 20.64
C ASP A 194 5.79 -16.34 19.89
N LYS A 195 6.55 -15.38 19.34
CA LYS A 195 6.03 -14.22 18.62
C LYS A 195 6.80 -13.95 17.34
N ILE A 196 6.14 -13.29 16.40
CA ILE A 196 6.72 -12.90 15.11
C ILE A 196 6.62 -11.38 14.88
N SER A 197 7.37 -10.86 13.91
CA SER A 197 7.12 -9.55 13.30
C SER A 197 6.28 -9.76 12.03
N ILE A 198 5.35 -8.84 11.76
CA ILE A 198 4.49 -8.91 10.57
C ILE A 198 4.46 -7.57 9.85
N SER A 199 4.54 -7.61 8.52
CA SER A 199 4.54 -6.43 7.67
C SER A 199 3.48 -6.53 6.59
N GLY A 200 2.58 -5.54 6.56
CA GLY A 200 1.55 -5.39 5.54
C GLY A 200 1.92 -4.27 4.57
N ILE A 201 2.25 -4.65 3.34
CA ILE A 201 2.62 -3.71 2.28
C ILE A 201 1.40 -3.41 1.42
N SER A 202 1.03 -2.14 1.21
CA SER A 202 -0.13 -1.80 0.35
C SER A 202 -1.39 -2.58 0.80
N MET A 203 -2.01 -3.36 -0.09
CA MET A 203 -3.12 -4.27 0.22
C MET A 203 -2.77 -5.33 1.27
N GLY A 204 -1.51 -5.69 1.48
CA GLY A 204 -1.10 -6.60 2.55
C GLY A 204 -1.56 -6.13 3.93
N GLY A 205 -1.70 -4.82 4.16
CA GLY A 205 -2.26 -4.33 5.42
C GLY A 205 -3.79 -4.41 5.52
N VAL A 206 -4.53 -4.56 4.42
CA VAL A 206 -5.95 -4.99 4.45
C VAL A 206 -6.05 -6.40 5.01
N ILE A 207 -5.21 -7.31 4.51
CA ILE A 207 -5.19 -8.71 4.96
C ILE A 207 -4.71 -8.81 6.41
N MET A 208 -3.66 -8.06 6.76
CA MET A 208 -3.17 -7.97 8.13
C MET A 208 -4.24 -7.42 9.07
N SER A 209 -5.00 -6.39 8.65
CA SER A 209 -6.11 -5.86 9.45
C SER A 209 -7.17 -6.93 9.71
N ALA A 210 -7.51 -7.73 8.69
CA ALA A 210 -8.46 -8.83 8.83
C ALA A 210 -7.96 -9.92 9.80
N TYR A 211 -6.67 -10.26 9.73
CA TYR A 211 -6.03 -11.15 10.70
C TYR A 211 -6.12 -10.60 12.13
N LEU A 212 -5.73 -9.34 12.34
CA LEU A 212 -5.76 -8.71 13.67
C LEU A 212 -7.17 -8.67 14.26
N ALA A 213 -8.18 -8.41 13.43
CA ALA A 213 -9.58 -8.38 13.87
C ALA A 213 -10.12 -9.78 14.24
N LYS A 214 -9.68 -10.83 13.52
CA LYS A 214 -10.20 -12.20 13.68
C LYS A 214 -9.44 -13.00 14.74
N TYR A 215 -8.13 -12.80 14.84
CA TYR A 215 -7.22 -13.61 15.65
C TYR A 215 -6.49 -12.83 16.75
N GLY A 216 -6.57 -11.50 16.75
CA GLY A 216 -5.85 -10.66 17.70
C GLY A 216 -4.37 -10.50 17.34
N TYR A 217 -3.56 -10.16 18.35
CA TYR A 217 -2.16 -9.79 18.19
C TYR A 217 -1.23 -10.43 19.24
N ASP A 218 -1.70 -11.43 19.97
CA ASP A 218 -0.93 -12.10 21.03
C ASP A 218 0.37 -12.73 20.49
N ASP A 219 0.31 -13.22 19.26
CA ASP A 219 1.43 -13.84 18.53
C ASP A 219 2.39 -12.85 17.88
N LEU A 220 2.13 -11.55 18.04
CA LEU A 220 2.87 -10.50 17.36
C LEU A 220 3.73 -9.70 18.33
N SER A 221 4.91 -9.34 17.86
CA SER A 221 5.88 -8.48 18.55
C SER A 221 6.03 -7.11 17.87
N ASN A 222 5.89 -7.08 16.54
CA ASN A 222 5.96 -5.89 15.72
C ASN A 222 4.95 -5.98 14.55
N ILE A 223 4.23 -4.89 14.31
CA ILE A 223 3.26 -4.69 13.23
C ILE A 223 3.71 -3.47 12.44
N THR A 224 3.91 -3.64 11.13
CA THR A 224 4.31 -2.54 10.25
C THR A 224 3.32 -2.37 9.09
N MET A 225 2.67 -1.21 9.03
CA MET A 225 1.81 -0.79 7.93
C MET A 225 2.63 0.05 6.95
N LEU A 226 3.03 -0.52 5.82
CA LEU A 226 3.95 0.14 4.88
C LEU A 226 3.21 0.56 3.60
N SER A 227 3.02 1.88 3.42
CA SER A 227 2.20 2.47 2.34
C SER A 227 0.85 1.76 2.19
N SER A 228 0.21 1.45 3.32
CA SER A 228 -0.81 0.41 3.38
C SER A 228 -2.24 0.92 3.15
N ALA A 229 -3.06 0.09 2.50
CA ALA A 229 -4.47 0.32 2.20
C ALA A 229 -5.44 0.02 3.37
N TYR A 230 -4.96 -0.11 4.60
CA TYR A 230 -5.75 -0.58 5.76
C TYR A 230 -6.97 0.28 6.11
N THR A 231 -7.05 1.52 5.62
CA THR A 231 -8.24 2.39 5.76
C THR A 231 -9.00 2.64 4.45
N GLY A 232 -8.62 1.97 3.36
CA GLY A 232 -9.18 2.21 2.02
C GLY A 232 -8.43 3.24 1.18
N LEU A 233 -8.99 3.55 0.01
CA LEU A 233 -8.50 4.48 -1.02
C LEU A 233 -9.69 5.37 -1.43
N GLU A 234 -9.55 6.69 -1.33
CA GLU A 234 -10.65 7.61 -1.66
C GLU A 234 -11.02 7.49 -3.15
N MET A 235 -10.03 7.35 -4.03
CA MET A 235 -10.21 7.11 -5.47
C MET A 235 -11.11 5.90 -5.75
N VAL A 236 -10.88 4.76 -5.07
CA VAL A 236 -11.72 3.58 -5.24
C VAL A 236 -13.13 3.85 -4.69
N GLY A 237 -13.24 4.50 -3.53
CA GLY A 237 -14.52 4.95 -2.99
C GLY A 237 -15.32 5.81 -3.98
N LYS A 238 -14.67 6.79 -4.62
CA LYS A 238 -15.27 7.64 -5.65
C LYS A 238 -15.73 6.83 -6.86
N LEU A 239 -14.89 5.95 -7.40
CA LEU A 239 -15.26 5.08 -8.52
C LEU A 239 -16.48 4.21 -8.16
N PHE A 240 -16.52 3.62 -6.97
CA PHE A 240 -17.65 2.79 -6.55
C PHE A 240 -18.94 3.61 -6.29
N MET A 241 -18.85 4.92 -6.13
CA MET A 241 -20.01 5.83 -6.10
C MET A 241 -20.40 6.35 -7.50
N GLY A 242 -19.70 5.92 -8.55
CA GLY A 242 -19.90 6.42 -9.91
C GLY A 242 -19.23 7.76 -10.17
N ASP A 243 -18.41 8.29 -9.28
CA ASP A 243 -17.68 9.53 -9.56
C ASP A 243 -16.49 9.22 -10.47
N VAL A 244 -16.61 9.63 -11.73
CA VAL A 244 -15.58 9.51 -12.75
C VAL A 244 -15.40 10.86 -13.40
N SER A 245 -14.17 11.34 -13.38
CA SER A 245 -13.76 12.60 -13.98
C SER A 245 -12.29 12.53 -14.33
N ILE A 246 -11.85 13.24 -15.37
CA ILE A 246 -10.42 13.28 -15.72
C ILE A 246 -9.88 14.65 -15.38
N ASP A 247 -8.97 14.69 -14.40
CA ASP A 247 -8.24 15.91 -14.07
C ASP A 247 -7.02 16.05 -15.00
N ALA A 248 -7.12 16.97 -15.96
CA ALA A 248 -6.09 17.18 -16.98
C ALA A 248 -4.73 17.60 -16.39
N PRO A 249 -4.65 18.53 -15.42
CA PRO A 249 -3.40 18.85 -14.74
C PRO A 249 -2.78 17.64 -14.03
N GLY A 250 -3.58 16.85 -13.33
CA GLY A 250 -3.14 15.62 -12.67
C GLY A 250 -2.59 14.61 -13.68
N LEU A 251 -3.20 14.49 -14.87
CA LEU A 251 -2.72 13.59 -15.91
C LEU A 251 -1.35 14.04 -16.43
N TYR A 252 -1.17 15.35 -16.62
CA TYR A 252 0.13 15.93 -16.95
C TYR A 252 1.18 15.64 -15.89
N ASN A 253 0.83 15.78 -14.60
CA ASN A 253 1.74 15.53 -13.49
C ASN A 253 2.22 14.08 -13.46
N ILE A 254 1.31 13.11 -13.60
CA ILE A 254 1.68 11.68 -13.67
C ILE A 254 2.54 11.39 -14.90
N LEU A 255 2.15 11.87 -16.08
CA LEU A 255 2.94 11.66 -17.30
C LEU A 255 4.35 12.24 -17.14
N SER A 256 4.47 13.42 -16.51
CA SER A 256 5.76 14.07 -16.25
C SER A 256 6.63 13.25 -15.31
N ASP A 257 6.03 12.66 -14.28
CA ASP A 257 6.72 11.78 -13.32
C ASP A 257 7.14 10.42 -13.89
N VAL A 258 6.45 9.94 -14.94
CA VAL A 258 6.76 8.68 -15.64
C VAL A 258 7.77 8.88 -16.77
N LEU A 259 7.57 9.90 -17.61
CA LEU A 259 8.31 10.09 -18.86
C LEU A 259 9.43 11.15 -18.74
N GLY A 260 9.39 12.00 -17.72
CA GLY A 260 10.20 13.21 -17.60
C GLY A 260 9.55 14.40 -18.31
N THR A 261 9.62 15.58 -17.67
CA THR A 261 8.98 16.83 -18.11
C THR A 261 9.34 17.24 -19.54
N ASP A 262 10.60 17.03 -19.94
CA ASP A 262 11.09 17.42 -21.27
C ASP A 262 10.46 16.57 -22.38
N LYS A 263 10.29 15.26 -22.13
CA LYS A 263 9.66 14.34 -23.09
C LYS A 263 8.16 14.57 -23.18
N VAL A 264 7.50 14.81 -22.05
CA VAL A 264 6.07 15.15 -22.01
C VAL A 264 5.81 16.46 -22.73
N SER A 265 6.60 17.50 -22.43
CA SER A 265 6.50 18.79 -23.10
C SER A 265 6.70 18.65 -24.61
N ALA A 266 7.66 17.84 -25.07
CA ALA A 266 7.87 17.56 -26.49
C ALA A 266 6.69 16.82 -27.14
N VAL A 267 6.10 15.81 -26.49
CA VAL A 267 4.95 15.05 -27.01
C VAL A 267 3.67 15.90 -27.03
N LEU A 268 3.39 16.64 -25.95
CA LEU A 268 2.22 17.50 -25.85
C LEU A 268 2.28 18.66 -26.83
N SER A 269 3.43 19.35 -26.90
CA SER A 269 3.62 20.48 -27.83
C SER A 269 3.58 20.07 -29.30
N SER A 270 3.97 18.83 -29.64
CA SER A 270 3.99 18.35 -31.02
C SER A 270 2.68 17.68 -31.48
N THR A 271 1.88 17.11 -30.57
CA THR A 271 0.72 16.28 -30.96
C THR A 271 -0.64 16.82 -30.49
N GLY A 272 -0.67 17.57 -29.38
CA GLY A 272 -1.90 18.01 -28.70
C GLY A 272 -2.88 16.86 -28.40
N ILE A 273 -2.38 15.63 -28.30
CA ILE A 273 -3.22 14.42 -28.30
C ILE A 273 -3.94 14.23 -26.96
N VAL A 274 -3.31 14.65 -25.85
CA VAL A 274 -3.89 14.56 -24.51
C VAL A 274 -5.04 15.55 -24.34
N GLU A 275 -4.88 16.80 -24.82
CA GLU A 275 -5.97 17.77 -24.80
C GLU A 275 -7.16 17.35 -25.68
N LYS A 276 -6.89 16.57 -26.75
CA LYS A 276 -7.94 16.03 -27.63
C LYS A 276 -8.67 14.82 -27.05
N ILE A 277 -8.01 14.01 -26.22
CA ILE A 277 -8.60 12.77 -25.66
C ILE A 277 -9.50 13.05 -24.46
N ILE A 278 -9.19 14.07 -23.65
CA ILE A 278 -9.96 14.40 -22.45
C ILE A 278 -11.44 14.69 -22.77
N PRO A 279 -11.80 15.55 -23.76
CA PRO A 279 -13.20 15.77 -24.12
C PRO A 279 -13.90 14.50 -24.61
N ILE A 280 -13.19 13.60 -25.30
CA ILE A 280 -13.76 12.33 -25.79
C ILE A 280 -14.11 11.44 -24.60
N LEU A 281 -13.23 11.33 -23.61
CA LEU A 281 -13.49 10.57 -22.41
C LEU A 281 -14.62 11.21 -21.58
N GLY A 282 -14.67 12.54 -21.50
CA GLY A 282 -15.76 13.26 -20.88
C GLY A 282 -17.12 12.97 -21.54
N ASP A 283 -17.19 13.02 -22.87
CA ASP A 283 -18.40 12.68 -23.63
C ASP A 283 -18.75 11.18 -23.53
N LEU A 284 -17.75 10.29 -23.51
CA LEU A 284 -17.94 8.86 -23.31
C LEU A 284 -18.65 8.57 -21.98
N PHE A 285 -18.18 9.14 -20.87
CA PHE A 285 -18.88 8.99 -19.58
C PHE A 285 -20.22 9.72 -19.55
N LYS A 286 -20.33 10.89 -20.16
CA LYS A 286 -21.61 11.61 -20.26
C LYS A 286 -22.69 10.80 -20.98
N TYR A 287 -22.35 10.10 -22.06
CA TYR A 287 -23.30 9.34 -22.85
C TYR A 287 -23.46 7.89 -22.37
N ASN A 288 -22.37 7.22 -21.97
CA ASN A 288 -22.34 5.78 -21.80
C ASN A 288 -21.95 5.31 -20.40
N LYS A 289 -21.93 6.18 -19.37
CA LYS A 289 -21.56 5.80 -18.00
C LYS A 289 -22.30 4.56 -17.49
N ASP A 290 -23.62 4.49 -17.59
CA ASP A 290 -24.34 3.31 -17.08
C ASP A 290 -23.91 2.03 -17.79
N ARG A 291 -23.72 2.06 -19.12
CA ARG A 291 -23.18 0.90 -19.88
C ARG A 291 -21.76 0.55 -19.47
N ILE A 292 -20.88 1.54 -19.29
CA ILE A 292 -19.49 1.30 -18.86
C ILE A 292 -19.49 0.63 -17.47
N TYR A 293 -20.38 1.03 -16.57
CA TYR A 293 -20.50 0.40 -15.26
C TYR A 293 -21.13 -1.00 -15.35
N GLU A 294 -22.31 -1.11 -15.93
CA GLU A 294 -23.13 -2.33 -15.94
C GLU A 294 -22.53 -3.42 -16.81
N ASP A 295 -21.99 -3.07 -17.98
CA ASP A 295 -21.51 -4.05 -18.97
C ASP A 295 -20.01 -4.32 -18.85
N CYS A 296 -19.24 -3.52 -18.10
CA CYS A 296 -17.77 -3.65 -18.03
C CYS A 296 -17.20 -3.60 -16.61
N LEU A 297 -17.30 -2.46 -15.91
CA LEU A 297 -16.61 -2.28 -14.62
C LEU A 297 -17.19 -3.16 -13.50
N ILE A 298 -18.51 -3.33 -13.43
CA ILE A 298 -19.15 -4.17 -12.42
C ILE A 298 -18.86 -5.67 -12.66
N PRO A 299 -19.01 -6.21 -13.87
CA PRO A 299 -18.60 -7.59 -14.17
C PRO A 299 -17.13 -7.88 -13.85
N ALA A 300 -16.22 -6.94 -14.15
CA ALA A 300 -14.79 -7.11 -13.91
C ALA A 300 -14.40 -6.96 -12.43
N PHE A 301 -14.94 -5.97 -11.73
CA PHE A 301 -14.43 -5.53 -10.43
C PHE A 301 -15.49 -5.40 -9.33
N GLY A 302 -16.75 -5.19 -9.70
CA GLY A 302 -17.84 -4.94 -8.75
C GLY A 302 -18.14 -6.13 -7.83
N TYR A 303 -17.89 -7.35 -8.30
CA TYR A 303 -18.07 -8.56 -7.48
C TYR A 303 -16.82 -8.94 -6.68
N THR A 304 -15.70 -8.22 -6.82
CA THR A 304 -14.42 -8.57 -6.20
C THR A 304 -14.33 -8.06 -4.77
N THR A 305 -14.38 -8.96 -3.79
CA THR A 305 -14.39 -8.61 -2.35
C THR A 305 -13.16 -7.83 -1.91
N GLY A 306 -11.97 -8.14 -2.46
CA GLY A 306 -10.76 -7.36 -2.16
C GLY A 306 -10.82 -5.90 -2.63
N PHE A 307 -11.53 -5.57 -3.71
CA PHE A 307 -11.74 -4.16 -4.11
C PHE A 307 -12.72 -3.45 -3.19
N TRP A 308 -13.73 -4.15 -2.65
CA TRP A 308 -14.59 -3.58 -1.62
C TRP A 308 -13.82 -3.23 -0.35
N ALA A 309 -12.74 -3.95 -0.04
CA ALA A 309 -11.87 -3.63 1.10
C ALA A 309 -11.08 -2.32 0.94
N PHE A 310 -10.95 -1.81 -0.29
CA PHE A 310 -10.40 -0.49 -0.58
C PHE A 310 -11.44 0.63 -0.46
N VAL A 311 -12.74 0.34 -0.38
CA VAL A 311 -13.74 1.40 -0.23
C VAL A 311 -13.65 1.94 1.21
N PRO A 312 -13.33 3.23 1.42
CA PRO A 312 -13.21 3.79 2.76
C PRO A 312 -14.59 4.01 3.39
N GLU A 313 -14.60 4.14 4.72
CA GLU A 313 -15.81 4.38 5.54
C GLU A 313 -16.68 5.53 5.02
N SER A 314 -16.06 6.64 4.64
CA SER A 314 -16.74 7.82 4.09
C SER A 314 -17.60 7.51 2.87
N CYS A 315 -17.23 6.49 2.08
CA CYS A 315 -17.86 6.14 0.81
C CYS A 315 -18.73 4.89 0.89
N TYR A 316 -18.52 4.01 1.88
CA TYR A 316 -18.99 2.62 1.84
C TYR A 316 -20.50 2.47 1.59
N ASN A 317 -21.34 3.17 2.34
CA ASN A 317 -22.80 3.05 2.20
C ASN A 317 -23.30 3.54 0.84
N SER A 318 -22.74 4.64 0.33
CA SER A 318 -23.08 5.20 -0.98
C SER A 318 -22.58 4.31 -2.11
N ALA A 319 -21.34 3.81 -2.01
CA ALA A 319 -20.73 2.86 -2.92
C ALA A 319 -21.56 1.56 -3.02
N ARG A 320 -21.91 0.96 -1.87
CA ARG A 320 -22.75 -0.23 -1.80
C ARG A 320 -24.10 0.00 -2.49
N THR A 321 -24.73 1.15 -2.24
CA THR A 321 -26.02 1.48 -2.86
C THR A 321 -25.88 1.63 -4.37
N TYR A 322 -24.90 2.41 -4.83
CA TYR A 322 -24.68 2.71 -6.25
C TYR A 322 -24.38 1.45 -7.07
N MET A 323 -23.47 0.59 -6.58
CA MET A 323 -23.05 -0.63 -7.26
C MET A 323 -24.14 -1.71 -7.24
N PHE A 324 -24.77 -1.98 -6.09
CA PHE A 324 -25.79 -3.04 -6.01
C PHE A 324 -27.04 -2.72 -6.83
N MET A 325 -27.38 -1.45 -7.03
CA MET A 325 -28.45 -1.05 -7.94
C MET A 325 -28.17 -1.41 -9.41
N ARG A 326 -26.89 -1.55 -9.78
CA ARG A 326 -26.40 -1.81 -11.14
C ARG A 326 -25.90 -3.24 -11.34
N MET A 327 -25.77 -4.02 -10.27
CA MET A 327 -25.46 -5.45 -10.35
C MET A 327 -26.68 -6.21 -10.89
N SER A 328 -26.70 -6.47 -12.19
CA SER A 328 -27.73 -7.25 -12.87
C SER A 328 -27.54 -8.75 -12.61
N ASP A 329 -26.31 -9.27 -12.69
CA ASP A 329 -26.01 -10.70 -12.60
C ASP A 329 -26.14 -11.28 -11.20
N GLY A 330 -26.49 -12.58 -11.15
CA GLY A 330 -26.55 -13.39 -9.94
C GLY A 330 -27.91 -13.49 -9.27
N THR A 331 -28.10 -14.58 -8.54
CA THR A 331 -29.30 -14.81 -7.73
C THR A 331 -29.34 -13.89 -6.51
N VAL A 332 -30.52 -13.73 -5.90
CA VAL A 332 -30.69 -12.99 -4.64
C VAL A 332 -29.77 -13.54 -3.54
N GLN A 333 -29.57 -14.86 -3.50
CA GLN A 333 -28.71 -15.54 -2.53
C GLN A 333 -27.23 -15.20 -2.75
N GLN A 334 -26.76 -15.20 -4.00
CA GLN A 334 -25.37 -14.82 -4.32
C GLN A 334 -25.10 -13.36 -3.97
N LYS A 335 -25.98 -12.43 -4.38
CA LYS A 335 -25.84 -11.01 -4.03
C LYS A 335 -25.86 -10.80 -2.51
N LYS A 336 -26.69 -11.55 -1.79
CA LYS A 336 -26.69 -11.54 -0.31
C LYS A 336 -25.38 -12.07 0.28
N ALA A 337 -24.81 -13.13 -0.29
CA ALA A 337 -23.52 -13.65 0.13
C ALA A 337 -22.40 -12.62 -0.05
N LEU A 338 -22.31 -12.00 -1.24
CA LEU A 338 -21.38 -10.90 -1.47
C LEU A 338 -21.56 -9.79 -0.44
N LYS A 339 -22.80 -9.30 -0.27
CA LYS A 339 -23.13 -8.23 0.69
C LYS A 339 -22.65 -8.56 2.10
N ASN A 340 -22.87 -9.79 2.55
CA ASN A 340 -22.45 -10.22 3.88
C ASN A 340 -20.92 -10.20 4.02
N ARG A 341 -20.18 -10.68 3.03
CA ARG A 341 -18.70 -10.68 3.05
C ARG A 341 -18.14 -9.27 3.16
N ILE A 342 -18.62 -8.37 2.29
CA ILE A 342 -18.13 -6.98 2.25
C ILE A 342 -18.52 -6.21 3.50
N ASP A 343 -19.73 -6.45 4.05
CA ASP A 343 -20.19 -5.83 5.29
C ASP A 343 -19.41 -6.34 6.49
N ASP A 344 -19.07 -7.63 6.53
CA ASP A 344 -18.30 -8.22 7.63
C ASP A 344 -16.90 -7.61 7.70
N TYR A 345 -16.18 -7.57 6.57
CA TYR A 345 -14.90 -6.87 6.51
C TYR A 345 -15.04 -5.39 6.92
N HIS A 346 -15.99 -4.66 6.35
CA HIS A 346 -16.11 -3.22 6.60
C HIS A 346 -16.45 -2.90 8.08
N TYR A 347 -17.49 -3.53 8.63
CA TYR A 347 -17.98 -3.21 9.98
C TYR A 347 -17.23 -3.93 11.11
N ASN A 348 -16.51 -5.02 10.83
CA ASN A 348 -15.76 -5.75 11.86
C ASN A 348 -14.23 -5.62 11.73
N VAL A 349 -13.71 -5.15 10.59
CA VAL A 349 -12.27 -4.96 10.39
C VAL A 349 -11.95 -3.49 10.17
N GLN A 350 -12.29 -2.93 9.01
CA GLN A 350 -11.80 -1.61 8.59
C GLN A 350 -12.24 -0.49 9.53
N SER A 351 -13.52 -0.47 9.92
CA SER A 351 -14.07 0.54 10.86
C SER A 351 -13.49 0.43 12.29
N LYS A 352 -12.89 -0.71 12.65
CA LYS A 352 -12.33 -0.99 13.99
C LYS A 352 -10.81 -0.96 14.01
N ILE A 353 -10.15 -0.81 12.87
CA ILE A 353 -8.68 -0.97 12.79
C ILE A 353 -7.94 0.03 13.69
N ALA A 354 -8.45 1.26 13.83
CA ALA A 354 -7.85 2.27 14.70
C ALA A 354 -7.78 1.79 16.16
N SER A 355 -8.87 1.21 16.68
CA SER A 355 -8.91 0.69 18.05
C SER A 355 -8.05 -0.56 18.20
N ILE A 356 -8.04 -1.43 17.19
CA ILE A 356 -7.25 -2.67 17.22
C ILE A 356 -5.75 -2.36 17.31
N LEU A 357 -5.27 -1.43 16.46
CA LEU A 357 -3.86 -1.02 16.47
C LEU A 357 -3.47 -0.32 17.79
N LYS A 358 -4.36 0.53 18.33
CA LYS A 358 -4.13 1.19 19.63
C LYS A 358 -4.09 0.20 20.79
N SER A 359 -4.98 -0.80 20.81
CA SER A 359 -4.95 -1.86 21.82
C SER A 359 -3.69 -2.71 21.72
N ALA A 360 -3.27 -3.08 20.50
CA ALA A 360 -2.01 -3.80 20.30
C ALA A 360 -0.82 -3.02 20.86
N GLN A 361 -0.75 -1.71 20.59
CA GLN A 361 0.31 -0.85 21.13
C GLN A 361 0.28 -0.76 22.66
N ALA A 362 -0.92 -0.61 23.24
CA ALA A 362 -1.09 -0.56 24.69
C ALA A 362 -0.69 -1.87 25.39
N ASP A 363 -0.87 -3.00 24.72
CA ASP A 363 -0.50 -4.34 25.20
C ASP A 363 0.97 -4.71 24.92
N GLY A 364 1.77 -3.73 24.45
CA GLY A 364 3.22 -3.89 24.27
C GLY A 364 3.64 -4.52 22.94
N VAL A 365 2.77 -4.51 21.92
CA VAL A 365 3.17 -4.80 20.53
C VAL A 365 3.73 -3.52 19.91
N CYS A 366 4.87 -3.59 19.22
CA CYS A 366 5.34 -2.47 18.43
C CYS A 366 4.40 -2.27 17.23
N VAL A 367 3.90 -1.06 17.01
CA VAL A 367 3.05 -0.72 15.85
C VAL A 367 3.67 0.48 15.16
N SER A 368 3.96 0.36 13.87
CA SER A 368 4.53 1.43 13.05
C SER A 368 3.74 1.61 11.76
N VAL A 369 3.52 2.87 11.38
CA VAL A 369 2.87 3.25 10.12
C VAL A 369 3.85 4.08 9.30
N VAL A 370 4.04 3.72 8.02
CA VAL A 370 4.85 4.48 7.07
C VAL A 370 3.96 4.91 5.91
N SER A 371 3.84 6.21 5.71
CA SER A 371 3.02 6.84 4.68
C SER A 371 3.92 7.65 3.75
N HIS A 372 3.65 7.64 2.45
CA HIS A 372 4.35 8.51 1.50
C HIS A 372 3.40 9.61 0.99
N TYR A 373 3.98 10.72 0.53
CA TYR A 373 3.20 11.87 0.11
C TYR A 373 3.90 12.71 -0.97
N ASN A 374 3.20 13.77 -1.41
CA ASN A 374 3.63 14.72 -2.43
C ASN A 374 3.67 14.15 -3.85
N LEU A 375 2.87 13.12 -4.15
CA LEU A 375 2.69 12.62 -5.51
C LEU A 375 1.21 12.63 -5.91
N GLN A 376 0.98 12.81 -7.19
CA GLN A 376 -0.35 12.85 -7.80
C GLN A 376 -0.95 11.44 -7.86
N ILE A 377 -2.18 11.29 -7.36
CA ILE A 377 -2.97 10.06 -7.53
C ILE A 377 -3.53 9.97 -8.96
N PRO A 378 -3.80 8.76 -9.53
CA PRO A 378 -4.46 8.63 -10.82
C PRO A 378 -5.70 9.53 -10.91
N PRO A 379 -5.70 10.50 -11.85
CA PRO A 379 -6.62 11.63 -11.87
C PRO A 379 -7.94 11.26 -12.54
N VAL A 380 -8.55 10.14 -12.14
CA VAL A 380 -9.72 9.53 -12.78
C VAL A 380 -11.02 9.69 -11.97
N THR A 381 -10.96 10.43 -10.85
CA THR A 381 -12.10 10.81 -10.01
C THR A 381 -11.87 12.17 -9.36
N SER A 382 -12.85 12.68 -8.61
CA SER A 382 -12.64 13.90 -7.80
C SER A 382 -11.56 13.77 -6.73
N ALA A 383 -11.11 12.55 -6.39
CA ALA A 383 -9.96 12.32 -5.50
C ALA A 383 -8.64 12.82 -6.09
N ALA A 384 -8.59 13.20 -7.39
CA ALA A 384 -7.42 13.77 -8.04
C ALA A 384 -6.84 15.00 -7.32
N SER A 385 -7.62 15.72 -6.52
CA SER A 385 -7.12 16.84 -5.72
C SER A 385 -6.29 16.40 -4.51
N LEU A 386 -6.35 15.11 -4.11
CA LEU A 386 -5.66 14.60 -2.93
C LEU A 386 -4.21 14.24 -3.26
N MET A 387 -3.30 14.52 -2.32
CA MET A 387 -1.93 14.03 -2.43
C MET A 387 -1.84 12.56 -2.00
N SER A 388 -0.84 11.88 -2.56
CA SER A 388 -0.71 10.42 -2.48
C SER A 388 0.75 9.99 -2.66
N ASP A 389 0.93 8.68 -2.76
CA ASP A 389 2.14 7.99 -3.19
C ASP A 389 2.09 7.51 -4.66
N GLN A 390 1.16 8.06 -5.48
CA GLN A 390 0.74 7.62 -6.82
C GLN A 390 -0.25 6.45 -6.88
N VAL A 391 -0.61 5.84 -5.75
CA VAL A 391 -1.59 4.74 -5.71
C VAL A 391 -2.64 4.98 -4.63
N ILE A 392 -2.22 5.36 -3.43
CA ILE A 392 -3.06 5.53 -2.24
C ILE A 392 -2.86 6.93 -1.67
N GLU A 393 -3.95 7.62 -1.35
CA GLU A 393 -3.90 8.93 -0.75
C GLU A 393 -3.22 8.91 0.62
N THR A 394 -2.41 9.94 0.90
CA THR A 394 -1.65 10.05 2.16
C THR A 394 -2.58 10.07 3.38
N ILE A 395 -3.78 10.65 3.24
CA ILE A 395 -4.80 10.61 4.30
C ILE A 395 -5.14 9.18 4.73
N HIS A 396 -5.13 8.21 3.82
CA HIS A 396 -5.45 6.82 4.14
C HIS A 396 -4.24 6.05 4.66
N THR A 397 -3.10 6.12 3.96
CA THR A 397 -1.90 5.37 4.38
C THR A 397 -1.35 5.80 5.75
N SER A 398 -1.68 7.00 6.21
CA SER A 398 -1.27 7.53 7.52
C SER A 398 -2.26 7.27 8.66
N GLY A 399 -3.45 6.76 8.35
CA GLY A 399 -4.53 6.61 9.33
C GLY A 399 -5.20 7.94 9.67
N PHE A 400 -5.57 8.70 8.64
CA PHE A 400 -6.32 9.95 8.71
C PHE A 400 -5.60 11.15 9.33
N ALA A 401 -4.29 11.29 9.07
CA ALA A 401 -3.63 12.58 9.25
C ALA A 401 -4.38 13.66 8.44
N THR A 402 -4.30 14.91 8.88
CA THR A 402 -4.85 16.04 8.13
C THR A 402 -3.84 16.41 7.08
N VAL A 403 -4.24 16.31 5.82
CA VAL A 403 -3.34 16.47 4.68
C VAL A 403 -3.89 17.54 3.74
N ALA A 404 -3.03 18.42 3.26
CA ALA A 404 -3.41 19.40 2.25
C ALA A 404 -3.78 18.71 0.92
N GLU A 405 -4.51 19.41 0.07
CA GLU A 405 -4.65 18.98 -1.33
C GLU A 405 -3.29 19.03 -2.05
N TYR A 406 -3.15 18.27 -3.12
CA TYR A 406 -1.93 18.22 -3.92
C TYR A 406 -1.56 19.62 -4.43
N GLY A 407 -0.30 20.02 -4.19
CA GLY A 407 0.22 21.35 -4.53
C GLY A 407 -0.23 22.50 -3.62
N LYS A 408 -0.95 22.22 -2.52
CA LYS A 408 -1.38 23.22 -1.53
C LYS A 408 -0.73 22.98 -0.16
N THR A 409 -0.88 23.96 0.73
CA THR A 409 -0.47 23.89 2.14
C THR A 409 -1.69 24.04 3.04
N LEU A 410 -1.59 23.53 4.26
CA LEU A 410 -2.54 23.74 5.35
C LEU A 410 -2.41 25.17 5.89
N ASP A 411 -3.53 25.74 6.33
CA ASP A 411 -3.57 27.02 7.03
C ASP A 411 -3.19 26.82 8.51
N ILE A 412 -1.88 26.80 8.78
CA ILE A 412 -1.32 26.58 10.12
C ILE A 412 -0.62 27.84 10.58
N ALA A 413 -1.25 28.54 11.53
CA ALA A 413 -0.78 29.83 12.05
C ALA A 413 0.55 29.76 12.83
N LYS A 414 0.90 28.59 13.40
CA LYS A 414 2.13 28.39 14.18
C LYS A 414 2.68 26.99 14.03
N LYS A 415 4.01 26.90 13.99
CA LYS A 415 4.74 25.63 14.02
C LYS A 415 4.39 24.86 15.29
N ALA A 416 4.14 23.56 15.14
CA ALA A 416 3.72 22.70 16.24
C ALA A 416 4.34 21.31 16.07
N PRO A 417 4.50 20.53 17.17
CA PRO A 417 4.84 19.11 17.06
C PRO A 417 3.89 18.40 16.11
N HIS A 418 4.41 17.43 15.35
CA HIS A 418 3.68 16.65 14.36
C HIS A 418 3.12 17.40 13.15
N VAL A 419 3.53 18.65 12.92
CA VAL A 419 3.25 19.36 11.67
C VAL A 419 4.47 19.28 10.78
N SER A 420 4.29 18.88 9.51
CA SER A 420 5.38 18.80 8.55
C SER A 420 5.93 20.20 8.26
N PHE A 421 7.24 20.27 8.00
CA PHE A 421 7.91 21.54 7.77
C PHE A 421 7.33 22.32 6.58
N ASP A 422 6.96 21.61 5.51
CA ASP A 422 6.33 22.17 4.32
C ASP A 422 4.83 22.49 4.50
N ARG A 423 4.29 22.33 5.72
CA ARG A 423 2.91 22.63 6.11
C ARG A 423 1.86 21.87 5.31
N VAL A 424 2.19 20.67 4.82
CA VAL A 424 1.23 19.86 4.03
C VAL A 424 0.61 18.74 4.84
N ILE A 425 1.20 18.37 5.97
CA ILE A 425 0.68 17.33 6.87
C ILE A 425 0.61 17.87 8.30
N ASP A 426 -0.51 17.62 8.95
CA ASP A 426 -0.67 17.66 10.40
C ASP A 426 -0.99 16.23 10.87
N ALA A 427 0.02 15.59 11.44
CA ALA A 427 -0.03 14.20 11.87
C ALA A 427 -0.68 14.01 13.24
N ARG A 428 -1.11 15.08 13.94
CA ARG A 428 -1.81 14.96 15.24
C ARG A 428 -3.15 14.23 15.12
N THR A 429 -3.75 14.26 13.94
CA THR A 429 -5.02 13.59 13.64
C THR A 429 -4.84 12.17 13.12
N ALA A 430 -3.60 11.72 12.84
CA ALA A 430 -3.30 10.34 12.51
C ALA A 430 -3.72 9.40 13.65
N TYR A 431 -4.00 8.13 13.34
CA TYR A 431 -4.32 7.14 14.36
C TYR A 431 -3.24 6.99 15.43
N LEU A 432 -1.97 7.07 15.03
CA LEU A 432 -0.80 6.85 15.90
C LEU A 432 0.26 7.94 15.66
N PRO A 433 0.06 9.20 16.10
CA PRO A 433 0.93 10.32 15.75
C PRO A 433 2.41 10.12 16.12
N ASP A 434 2.71 9.46 17.25
CA ASP A 434 4.09 9.17 17.67
C ASP A 434 4.71 7.95 16.94
N ASN A 435 3.94 7.20 16.16
CA ASN A 435 4.34 5.97 15.48
C ASN A 435 4.00 5.98 13.98
N THR A 436 3.79 7.16 13.41
CA THR A 436 3.56 7.35 11.97
C THR A 436 4.68 8.20 11.38
N TRP A 437 5.38 7.65 10.38
CA TRP A 437 6.41 8.34 9.59
C TRP A 437 5.87 8.71 8.20
N PHE A 438 6.32 9.83 7.69
CA PHE A 438 5.92 10.40 6.41
C PHE A 438 7.14 10.60 5.51
N ILE A 439 7.10 10.07 4.29
CA ILE A 439 8.20 10.18 3.32
C ILE A 439 7.73 10.94 2.09
N LYS A 440 8.27 12.14 1.90
CA LYS A 440 8.02 12.97 0.72
C LYS A 440 8.69 12.37 -0.51
N ASN A 441 7.98 12.41 -1.65
CA ASN A 441 8.49 12.07 -2.99
C ASN A 441 8.85 10.59 -3.23
N MET A 442 8.58 9.70 -2.26
CA MET A 442 8.74 8.26 -2.44
C MET A 442 7.50 7.68 -3.11
N LYS A 443 7.69 6.97 -4.23
CA LYS A 443 6.57 6.30 -4.91
C LYS A 443 6.05 5.17 -4.03
N HIS A 444 4.82 4.75 -4.33
CA HIS A 444 4.19 3.60 -3.69
C HIS A 444 5.14 2.41 -3.66
N VAL A 445 5.43 1.92 -2.44
CA VAL A 445 6.27 0.73 -2.17
C VAL A 445 7.67 0.75 -2.81
N GLU A 446 8.24 1.94 -3.07
CA GLU A 446 9.56 2.15 -3.68
C GLU A 446 10.72 1.90 -2.70
N TYR A 447 10.75 0.72 -2.10
CA TYR A 447 11.82 0.28 -1.22
C TYR A 447 13.08 -0.02 -2.06
N SER A 448 14.26 0.26 -1.51
CA SER A 448 15.51 -0.05 -2.19
C SER A 448 16.55 -0.64 -1.25
N ASN A 449 17.15 -1.74 -1.71
CA ASN A 449 18.30 -2.37 -1.06
C ASN A 449 19.64 -2.09 -1.78
N LYS A 450 19.69 -1.02 -2.60
CA LYS A 450 20.92 -0.65 -3.31
C LYS A 450 21.94 -0.01 -2.35
N GLY A 451 22.65 -0.83 -1.58
CA GLY A 451 23.77 -0.44 -0.71
C GLY A 451 23.35 0.13 0.66
N ALA A 452 24.30 0.72 1.40
CA ALA A 452 24.10 1.34 2.72
C ALA A 452 23.38 2.71 2.66
N ASN A 453 22.43 2.85 1.74
CA ASN A 453 21.65 4.07 1.58
C ASN A 453 20.54 4.14 2.64
N ASP A 454 20.10 5.36 2.94
CA ASP A 454 19.23 5.61 4.10
C ASP A 454 17.82 4.99 3.97
N ASN A 455 17.35 4.68 2.74
CA ASN A 455 16.06 4.03 2.51
C ASN A 455 15.99 2.60 3.07
N GLY A 456 16.87 1.70 2.62
CA GLY A 456 16.88 0.32 3.10
C GLY A 456 17.13 0.23 4.61
N GLU A 457 18.06 1.04 5.13
CA GLU A 457 18.37 1.07 6.57
C GLU A 457 17.19 1.54 7.44
N PHE A 458 16.37 2.49 6.95
CA PHE A 458 15.14 2.87 7.64
C PHE A 458 14.16 1.70 7.74
N PHE A 459 13.93 0.99 6.64
CA PHE A 459 13.01 -0.15 6.66
C PHE A 459 13.56 -1.32 7.48
N LYS A 460 14.86 -1.59 7.48
CA LYS A 460 15.47 -2.57 8.41
C LYS A 460 15.17 -2.22 9.87
N TRP A 461 15.30 -0.94 10.22
CA TRP A 461 15.00 -0.44 11.57
C TRP A 461 13.53 -0.61 11.93
N ILE A 462 12.61 -0.17 11.08
CA ILE A 462 11.15 -0.27 11.34
C ILE A 462 10.68 -1.73 11.38
N LEU A 463 11.18 -2.60 10.50
CA LEU A 463 10.83 -4.02 10.47
C LEU A 463 11.31 -4.79 11.71
N THR A 464 12.33 -4.28 12.41
CA THR A 464 12.89 -4.90 13.63
C THR A 464 12.63 -4.07 14.90
N ALA A 465 11.73 -3.09 14.81
CA ALA A 465 11.40 -2.18 15.88
C ALA A 465 10.83 -2.90 17.12
N THR A 466 11.18 -2.37 18.29
CA THR A 466 10.70 -2.81 19.59
C THR A 466 9.63 -1.86 20.13
N PRO A 467 8.83 -2.23 21.15
CA PRO A 467 7.67 -1.43 21.60
C PRO A 467 7.97 -0.01 22.07
N ASP A 468 9.23 0.29 22.41
CA ASP A 468 9.75 1.61 22.76
C ASP A 468 10.18 2.46 21.55
N THR A 469 10.02 1.93 20.32
CA THR A 469 10.31 2.64 19.07
C THR A 469 9.17 3.60 18.72
N ASN A 470 9.52 4.87 18.52
CA ASN A 470 8.64 5.94 18.06
C ASN A 470 9.45 6.95 17.23
N ILE A 471 8.81 8.02 16.77
CA ILE A 471 9.43 9.06 15.92
C ILE A 471 10.61 9.80 16.59
N TYR A 472 10.80 9.68 17.91
CA TYR A 472 11.91 10.29 18.65
C TYR A 472 13.06 9.32 18.89
N SER A 473 12.87 8.03 18.65
CA SER A 473 13.85 6.98 18.98
C SER A 473 15.08 7.00 18.06
N ASN A 474 15.00 7.62 16.88
CA ASN A 474 16.13 7.73 15.95
C ASN A 474 16.15 9.09 15.23
N ALA A 475 17.07 9.96 15.62
CA ALA A 475 17.21 11.30 15.03
C ALA A 475 17.53 11.31 13.52
N LYS A 476 18.06 10.21 12.98
CA LYS A 476 18.30 10.06 11.53
C LYS A 476 17.00 9.86 10.74
N TYR A 477 15.98 9.28 11.38
CA TYR A 477 14.70 8.95 10.78
C TYR A 477 13.54 9.59 11.57
N PRO A 478 13.47 10.94 11.57
CA PRO A 478 12.40 11.65 12.25
C PRO A 478 11.06 11.43 11.54
N GLN A 479 9.97 11.91 12.16
CA GLN A 479 8.61 11.73 11.65
C GLN A 479 8.43 12.12 10.17
N PHE A 480 9.06 13.20 9.72
CA PHE A 480 8.96 13.68 8.35
C PHE A 480 10.31 13.53 7.66
N MET A 481 10.33 12.89 6.49
CA MET A 481 11.53 12.65 5.70
C MET A 481 11.31 13.05 4.24
N ASN A 482 12.38 13.44 3.55
CA ASN A 482 12.43 13.57 2.10
C ASN A 482 13.22 12.41 1.48
N TYR A 483 12.70 11.86 0.38
CA TYR A 483 13.36 10.83 -0.41
C TYR A 483 13.96 11.40 -1.69
N ASP A 484 15.27 11.22 -1.85
CA ASP A 484 15.97 11.41 -3.12
C ASP A 484 15.94 10.11 -3.93
N ARG A 485 15.10 10.10 -4.98
CA ARG A 485 14.91 8.94 -5.87
C ARG A 485 16.17 8.55 -6.65
N ASN A 486 17.08 9.49 -6.92
CA ASN A 486 18.31 9.21 -7.66
C ASN A 486 19.37 8.58 -6.75
N ALA A 487 19.45 9.05 -5.52
CA ALA A 487 20.41 8.57 -4.52
C ALA A 487 19.87 7.41 -3.66
N TYR A 488 18.58 7.07 -3.76
CA TYR A 488 17.89 6.13 -2.87
C TYR A 488 18.03 6.52 -1.39
N LYS A 489 18.08 7.83 -1.11
CA LYS A 489 18.46 8.36 0.20
C LYS A 489 17.26 9.01 0.88
N LEU A 490 17.05 8.64 2.15
CA LEU A 490 16.20 9.38 3.08
C LEU A 490 17.00 10.43 3.82
N SER A 491 16.38 11.57 4.03
CA SER A 491 16.89 12.66 4.86
C SER A 491 15.73 13.22 5.67
N PRO A 492 15.94 13.78 6.87
CA PRO A 492 14.93 14.58 7.54
C PRO A 492 14.25 15.55 6.57
N LEU A 493 12.92 15.64 6.61
CA LEU A 493 12.19 16.61 5.81
C LEU A 493 12.52 17.98 6.37
N SER A 494 13.40 18.64 5.65
CA SER A 494 13.97 19.90 6.05
C SER A 494 13.93 20.78 4.80
N GLY A 495 13.14 21.85 4.81
CA GLY A 495 13.53 23.07 4.08
C GLY A 495 14.30 23.91 5.07
N ALA A 496 15.45 23.38 5.47
CA ALA A 496 15.68 23.01 6.86
C ALA A 496 15.32 24.03 7.93
N ASP A 497 14.94 23.56 9.12
CA ASP A 497 14.96 24.42 10.31
C ASP A 497 16.35 25.04 10.41
N GLY A 498 16.40 26.35 10.18
CA GLY A 498 17.65 27.10 10.10
C GLY A 498 18.26 27.25 8.72
N ASP A 499 17.63 26.81 7.63
CA ASP A 499 17.88 27.19 6.23
C ASP A 499 16.93 28.33 5.87
N ALA A 500 17.09 29.44 6.59
CA ALA A 500 16.27 30.63 6.44
C ALA A 500 16.37 31.23 5.03
N ASN A 501 17.41 30.90 4.25
CA ASN A 501 17.61 31.43 2.91
C ASN A 501 17.07 30.50 1.80
N ALA A 502 16.66 29.27 2.15
CA ALA A 502 16.09 28.25 1.28
C ALA A 502 17.04 27.78 0.13
N ASP A 503 18.36 27.82 0.34
CA ASP A 503 19.35 27.29 -0.61
C ASP A 503 19.58 25.78 -0.47
N GLY A 504 18.88 25.14 0.47
CA GLY A 504 18.97 23.72 0.76
C GLY A 504 20.10 23.36 1.72
N ARG A 505 20.73 24.33 2.39
CA ARG A 505 21.81 24.12 3.36
C ARG A 505 21.66 25.01 4.59
N ILE A 506 21.71 24.41 5.79
CA ILE A 506 21.84 25.17 7.03
C ILE A 506 23.28 25.67 7.16
N SER A 507 23.45 26.98 7.18
CA SER A 507 24.77 27.61 7.16
C SER A 507 24.82 28.89 7.99
N LEU A 508 26.02 29.46 8.10
CA LEU A 508 26.21 30.78 8.72
C LEU A 508 25.43 31.88 7.99
N PHE A 509 25.07 31.68 6.72
CA PHE A 509 24.26 32.63 5.96
C PHE A 509 22.83 32.72 6.50
N ASP A 510 22.29 31.62 6.99
CA ASP A 510 20.94 31.55 7.54
C ASP A 510 20.86 32.16 8.93
N ALA A 511 21.79 31.80 9.81
CA ALA A 511 21.92 32.45 11.12
C ALA A 511 22.09 33.97 10.96
N LYS A 512 22.86 34.39 9.95
CA LYS A 512 23.03 35.81 9.61
C LYS A 512 21.74 36.42 9.07
N LEU A 513 21.00 35.72 8.22
CA LEU A 513 19.74 36.20 7.67
C LEU A 513 18.69 36.42 8.77
N VAL A 514 18.58 35.46 9.70
CA VAL A 514 17.76 35.56 10.91
C VAL A 514 18.18 36.76 11.76
N LEU A 515 19.48 36.90 12.10
CA LEU A 515 19.96 38.03 12.89
C LEU A 515 19.72 39.38 12.22
N ARG A 516 19.86 39.45 10.88
CA ARG A 516 19.55 40.66 10.12
C ARG A 516 18.07 41.01 10.20
N SER A 517 17.20 40.01 10.21
CA SER A 517 15.76 40.26 10.34
C SER A 517 15.40 40.76 11.74
N VAL A 518 15.95 40.13 12.78
CA VAL A 518 15.77 40.55 14.18
C VAL A 518 16.31 41.97 14.41
N ALA A 519 17.37 42.36 13.70
CA ALA A 519 17.93 43.71 13.72
C ALA A 519 17.20 44.69 12.77
N GLU A 520 16.04 44.31 12.22
CA GLU A 520 15.22 45.11 11.30
C GLU A 520 15.96 45.55 10.02
N MET A 521 17.04 44.86 9.64
CA MET A 521 17.83 45.13 8.44
C MET A 521 17.29 44.43 7.19
N THR A 522 16.36 43.49 7.36
CA THR A 522 15.68 42.76 6.28
C THR A 522 14.34 42.23 6.81
N THR A 523 13.39 42.00 5.92
CA THR A 523 12.13 41.32 6.24
C THR A 523 12.21 39.90 5.69
N LEU A 524 11.90 38.91 6.52
CA LEU A 524 11.73 37.53 6.06
C LEU A 524 10.33 37.38 5.46
N ASP A 525 10.22 36.66 4.35
CA ASP A 525 8.92 36.17 3.92
C ASP A 525 8.38 35.10 4.90
N GLU A 526 7.15 34.66 4.68
CA GLU A 526 6.50 33.70 5.57
C GLU A 526 7.26 32.38 5.69
N GLN A 527 7.86 31.91 4.58
CA GLN A 527 8.60 30.66 4.54
C GLN A 527 9.97 30.80 5.22
N GLN A 528 10.66 31.91 4.99
CA GLN A 528 11.92 32.25 5.64
C GLN A 528 11.73 32.48 7.14
N ALA A 529 10.62 33.09 7.55
CA ALA A 529 10.29 33.28 8.95
C ALA A 529 9.98 31.92 9.62
N TRP A 530 9.26 31.05 8.92
CA TRP A 530 8.98 29.69 9.37
C TRP A 530 10.25 28.84 9.50
N ALA A 531 11.16 28.91 8.53
CA ALA A 531 12.46 28.24 8.56
C ALA A 531 13.39 28.82 9.64
N GLY A 532 13.30 30.13 9.87
CA GLY A 532 14.09 30.86 10.86
C GLY A 532 13.60 30.73 12.30
N ASP A 533 12.37 30.26 12.54
CA ASP A 533 11.79 29.99 13.87
C ASP A 533 12.18 28.58 14.36
N MET A 534 13.42 28.48 14.83
CA MET A 534 14.02 27.22 15.29
C MET A 534 13.40 26.70 16.59
N ASN A 535 12.95 27.60 17.46
CA ASN A 535 12.40 27.24 18.77
C ASN A 535 10.88 27.03 18.75
N CYS A 536 10.23 27.33 17.61
CA CYS A 536 8.81 27.15 17.34
C CYS A 536 7.88 28.02 18.23
N ASP A 537 8.35 29.17 18.72
CA ASP A 537 7.54 30.06 19.56
C ASP A 537 6.61 30.99 18.73
N GLY A 538 6.76 30.97 17.40
CA GLY A 538 6.03 31.78 16.45
C GLY A 538 6.68 33.15 16.20
N THR A 539 7.89 33.39 16.71
CA THR A 539 8.65 34.63 16.52
C THR A 539 10.12 34.36 16.24
N VAL A 540 10.60 34.82 15.09
CA VAL A 540 12.03 34.77 14.76
C VAL A 540 12.81 35.70 15.68
N SER A 541 13.77 35.15 16.42
CA SER A 541 14.50 35.82 17.49
C SER A 541 16.01 35.51 17.47
N ILE A 542 16.74 36.15 18.40
CA ILE A 542 18.17 35.83 18.63
C ILE A 542 18.33 34.38 19.10
N ALA A 543 17.35 33.84 19.83
CA ALA A 543 17.39 32.46 20.29
C ALA A 543 17.43 31.50 19.10
N ASP A 544 16.72 31.82 18.03
CA ASP A 544 16.68 30.98 16.84
C ASP A 544 17.99 31.01 16.07
N ALA A 545 18.55 32.21 15.83
CA ALA A 545 19.88 32.31 15.24
C ALA A 545 20.93 31.52 16.04
N LYS A 546 20.82 31.51 17.37
CA LYS A 546 21.70 30.71 18.22
C LYS A 546 21.47 29.22 18.02
N SER A 547 20.23 28.77 17.90
CA SER A 547 19.90 27.36 17.59
C SER A 547 20.46 26.93 16.24
N ILE A 548 20.41 27.80 15.21
CA ILE A 548 21.04 27.54 13.90
C ILE A 548 22.56 27.35 14.08
N LEU A 549 23.22 28.24 14.82
CA LEU A 549 24.66 28.14 15.08
C LEU A 549 25.05 26.88 15.87
N VAL A 550 24.23 26.46 16.82
CA VAL A 550 24.43 25.21 17.57
C VAL A 550 24.29 24.01 16.64
N TYR A 551 23.31 24.02 15.74
CA TYR A 551 23.14 22.97 14.74
C TYR A 551 24.38 22.84 13.84
N ILE A 552 24.90 23.96 13.32
CA ILE A 552 26.11 24.03 12.47
C ILE A 552 27.36 23.54 13.22
N ALA A 553 27.42 23.69 14.54
CA ALA A 553 28.56 23.21 15.32
C ALA A 553 28.50 21.70 15.59
N ALA A 554 27.33 21.09 15.49
CA ALA A 554 27.09 19.68 15.80
C ALA A 554 27.15 18.75 14.57
N HIS A 555 27.14 19.32 13.36
CA HIS A 555 27.12 18.63 12.06
C HIS A 555 28.17 19.27 11.13
#